data_AF-M0GTS2-F1
#
_entry.id   AF-M0GTS2-F1
#
_cell.length_a   1.000
_cell.length_b   1.000
_cell.length_c   1.000
_cell.angle_alpha   90.00
_cell.angle_beta   90.00
_cell.angle_gamma   90.00
#
_symmetry.space_group_name_H-M   'P 1'
#
loop_
_entity.id
_entity.type
_entity.pdbx_description
1 polymer ?
#
loop_
_entity_poly.entity_id
_entity_poly.type
_entity_poly.pdbx_seq_one_letter_code
_entity_poly.pdbx_strand_id
1 'polypeptide(L)'
;MTNTQLTLVQIDNYGPWTVTPDPRREMDLQTLQSRLFADLAQFVGSRDGYAFFTRFDNMVAVTNGLDRDDHELLQESIANRYPVTLSLGIGVDRSPAVALERATDRIQRVGSAQDGDRREVLSGETLPDADRTGTDLQIAHFDVNDATGKYTDRLNEFDTFIHIEQGYASLMRHLREEHGALSFFVGGDNIISVTPDLTEDQYRDAIDHVEAEADVELKVGVGTASNAHEAGFAAKHALEDCRHRGTTVEYADAAVETADD
;
A
#
# COMPACT_ATOMS: atom_id res chain seq x y z
N MET A 1 -11.81 9.12 13.00
CA MET A 1 -11.13 9.96 11.98
C MET A 1 -9.70 9.50 11.87
N THR A 2 -9.32 9.07 10.67
CA THR A 2 -7.97 8.58 10.32
C THR A 2 -6.93 9.72 10.36
N ASN A 3 -5.68 9.34 10.52
CA ASN A 3 -4.50 10.19 10.49
C ASN A 3 -3.31 9.38 9.92
N THR A 4 -3.29 9.23 8.60
CA THR A 4 -2.40 8.30 7.90
C THR A 4 -1.05 8.94 7.64
N GLN A 5 0.03 8.30 8.11
CA GLN A 5 1.40 8.60 7.72
C GLN A 5 1.80 7.69 6.56
N LEU A 6 2.15 8.29 5.43
CA LEU A 6 2.68 7.62 4.26
C LEU A 6 4.10 8.08 3.97
N THR A 7 4.93 7.13 3.55
CA THR A 7 6.26 7.37 3.03
C THR A 7 6.31 6.99 1.56
N LEU A 8 6.59 7.97 0.70
CA LEU A 8 7.04 7.71 -0.67
C LEU A 8 8.52 7.30 -0.62
N VAL A 9 8.82 6.13 -1.17
CA VAL A 9 10.18 5.61 -1.30
C VAL A 9 10.55 5.63 -2.77
N GLN A 10 11.55 6.43 -3.16
CA GLN A 10 11.97 6.58 -4.56
C GLN A 10 13.44 6.22 -4.73
N ILE A 11 13.75 5.36 -5.70
CA ILE A 11 15.14 5.05 -6.07
C ILE A 11 15.76 6.25 -6.78
N ASP A 12 16.89 6.74 -6.28
CA ASP A 12 17.58 7.89 -6.85
C ASP A 12 18.21 7.57 -8.20
N ASN A 13 17.96 8.43 -9.18
CA ASN A 13 18.58 8.39 -10.50
C ASN A 13 18.49 7.02 -11.20
N TYR A 14 17.40 6.28 -10.97
CA TYR A 14 17.30 4.87 -11.37
C TYR A 14 17.31 4.69 -12.88
N GLY A 15 16.52 5.48 -13.63
CA GLY A 15 16.46 5.40 -15.10
C GLY A 15 17.83 5.52 -15.78
N PRO A 16 18.63 6.57 -15.51
CA PRO A 16 19.99 6.65 -16.01
C PRO A 16 20.91 5.52 -15.54
N TRP A 17 20.75 5.05 -14.29
CA TRP A 17 21.55 3.96 -13.73
C TRP A 17 21.32 2.60 -14.43
N THR A 18 20.10 2.33 -14.93
CA THR A 18 19.81 1.07 -15.63
C THR A 18 20.45 0.97 -17.02
N VAL A 19 20.87 2.11 -17.59
CA VAL A 19 21.41 2.19 -18.96
C VAL A 19 22.88 2.63 -19.06
N THR A 20 23.52 2.97 -17.93
CA THR A 20 24.89 3.53 -17.92
C THR A 20 25.89 2.59 -17.23
N PRO A 21 27.09 2.35 -17.81
CA PRO A 21 27.57 2.81 -19.13
C PRO A 21 26.90 2.09 -20.32
N ASP A 22 26.26 0.95 -20.09
CA ASP A 22 25.52 0.17 -21.06
C ASP A 22 24.22 -0.36 -20.42
N PRO A 23 23.16 -0.65 -21.23
CA PRO A 23 21.93 -1.28 -20.76
C PRO A 23 22.16 -2.55 -19.95
N ARG A 24 21.58 -2.60 -18.74
CA ARG A 24 21.55 -3.77 -17.87
C ARG A 24 20.51 -4.77 -18.35
N ARG A 25 20.72 -6.06 -18.06
CA ARG A 25 19.76 -7.11 -18.42
C ARG A 25 18.49 -6.96 -17.60
N GLU A 26 17.34 -7.06 -18.25
CA GLU A 26 16.05 -6.86 -17.60
C GLU A 26 15.84 -7.79 -16.40
N MET A 27 16.17 -9.09 -16.52
CA MET A 27 16.01 -10.02 -15.40
C MET A 27 16.92 -9.72 -14.20
N ASP A 28 18.07 -9.08 -14.41
CA ASP A 28 18.92 -8.63 -13.31
C ASP A 28 18.29 -7.42 -12.60
N LEU A 29 17.63 -6.52 -13.36
CA LEU A 29 16.88 -5.38 -12.83
C LEU A 29 15.65 -5.85 -12.04
N GLN A 30 14.87 -6.77 -12.59
CA GLN A 30 13.70 -7.36 -11.92
C GLN A 30 14.12 -8.08 -10.62
N THR A 31 15.25 -8.78 -10.63
CA THR A 31 15.81 -9.42 -9.42
C THR A 31 16.21 -8.39 -8.38
N LEU A 32 16.89 -7.31 -8.77
CA LEU A 32 17.28 -6.24 -7.86
C LEU A 32 16.05 -5.54 -7.25
N GLN A 33 15.08 -5.16 -8.09
CA GLN A 33 13.85 -4.50 -7.66
C GLN A 33 13.05 -5.37 -6.69
N SER A 34 12.93 -6.66 -6.98
CA SER A 34 12.22 -7.61 -6.13
C SER A 34 12.90 -7.77 -4.76
N ARG A 35 14.24 -7.87 -4.73
CA ARG A 35 15.01 -7.97 -3.48
C ARG A 35 14.95 -6.69 -2.65
N LEU A 36 15.09 -5.54 -3.31
CA LEU A 36 15.00 -4.24 -2.66
C LEU A 36 13.61 -4.06 -2.03
N PHE A 37 12.54 -4.36 -2.79
CA PHE A 37 11.19 -4.33 -2.25
C PHE A 37 11.01 -5.30 -1.08
N ALA A 38 11.51 -6.54 -1.17
CA ALA A 38 11.44 -7.51 -0.08
C ALA A 38 12.12 -6.99 1.20
N ASP A 39 13.30 -6.38 1.08
CA ASP A 39 14.00 -5.80 2.23
C ASP A 39 13.30 -4.57 2.80
N LEU A 40 12.71 -3.72 1.94
CA LEU A 40 11.87 -2.60 2.37
C LEU A 40 10.64 -3.10 3.14
N ALA A 41 9.93 -4.08 2.58
CA ALA A 41 8.75 -4.68 3.19
C ALA A 41 9.10 -5.36 4.52
N GLN A 42 10.25 -6.03 4.60
CA GLN A 42 10.73 -6.61 5.86
C GLN A 42 11.06 -5.52 6.90
N PHE A 43 11.77 -4.46 6.50
CA PHE A 43 12.13 -3.38 7.41
C PHE A 43 10.90 -2.68 7.99
N VAL A 44 9.98 -2.28 7.11
CA VAL A 44 8.72 -1.60 7.47
C VAL A 44 7.79 -2.54 8.23
N GLY A 45 7.65 -3.79 7.79
CA GLY A 45 6.80 -4.79 8.42
C GLY A 45 7.27 -5.22 9.81
N SER A 46 8.59 -5.21 10.07
CA SER A 46 9.13 -5.45 11.42
C SER A 46 8.84 -4.32 12.42
N ARG A 47 8.22 -3.23 11.96
CA ARG A 47 7.83 -2.03 12.72
C ARG A 47 6.34 -1.71 12.50
N ASP A 48 5.53 -2.76 12.31
CA ASP A 48 4.07 -2.68 12.19
C ASP A 48 3.54 -1.83 11.02
N GLY A 49 4.38 -1.51 10.04
CA GLY A 49 4.00 -0.83 8.80
C GLY A 49 3.73 -1.79 7.66
N TYR A 50 3.13 -1.28 6.57
CA TYR A 50 2.97 -2.00 5.30
C TYR A 50 3.77 -1.32 4.19
N ALA A 51 4.31 -2.10 3.25
CA ALA A 51 4.99 -1.58 2.06
C ALA A 51 4.37 -2.19 0.79
N PHE A 52 4.18 -1.36 -0.23
CA PHE A 52 3.60 -1.73 -1.50
C PHE A 52 4.55 -1.37 -2.64
N PHE A 53 4.76 -2.33 -3.56
CA PHE A 53 5.75 -2.18 -4.63
C PHE A 53 5.39 -1.05 -5.60
N THR A 54 4.10 -0.79 -5.83
CA THR A 54 3.56 0.17 -6.81
C THR A 54 4.24 0.08 -8.19
N ARG A 55 5.25 0.90 -8.50
CA ARG A 55 6.00 0.86 -9.76
C ARG A 55 7.46 0.39 -9.60
N PHE A 56 7.81 -0.18 -8.45
CA PHE A 56 9.15 -0.61 -8.01
C PHE A 56 10.17 0.52 -7.85
N ASP A 57 10.37 1.36 -8.87
CA ASP A 57 11.27 2.53 -8.77
C ASP A 57 10.73 3.62 -7.83
N ASN A 58 9.42 3.62 -7.64
CA ASN A 58 8.67 4.32 -6.62
C ASN A 58 7.86 3.26 -5.89
N MET A 59 7.88 3.30 -4.57
CA MET A 59 7.16 2.42 -3.66
C MET A 59 6.45 3.28 -2.62
N VAL A 60 5.37 2.77 -2.03
CA VAL A 60 4.61 3.48 -1.00
C VAL A 60 4.58 2.63 0.25
N ALA A 61 4.85 3.23 1.40
CA ALA A 61 4.77 2.58 2.70
C ALA A 61 3.80 3.31 3.62
N VAL A 62 3.02 2.55 4.39
CA VAL A 62 2.25 3.03 5.54
C VAL A 62 3.14 2.93 6.75
N THR A 63 3.47 4.07 7.36
CA THR A 63 4.55 4.17 8.33
C THR A 63 4.11 4.81 9.65
N ASN A 64 2.81 4.77 9.98
CA ASN A 64 2.32 5.20 11.29
C ASN A 64 3.12 4.52 12.42
N GLY A 65 3.83 5.33 13.21
CA GLY A 65 4.68 4.86 14.31
C GLY A 65 6.17 4.75 13.98
N LEU A 66 6.58 4.91 12.72
CA LEU A 66 8.00 5.07 12.37
C LEU A 66 8.39 6.54 12.45
N ASP A 67 9.49 6.81 13.16
CA ASP A 67 10.02 8.16 13.34
C ASP A 67 11.09 8.50 12.30
N ARG A 68 11.75 9.66 12.45
CA ARG A 68 12.82 10.08 11.53
C ARG A 68 14.04 9.15 11.58
N ASP A 69 14.42 8.68 12.76
CA ASP A 69 15.61 7.84 12.93
C ASP A 69 15.40 6.47 12.25
N ASP A 70 14.18 5.93 12.28
CA ASP A 70 13.81 4.74 11.52
C ASP A 70 13.99 4.94 10.00
N HIS A 71 13.60 6.12 9.48
CA HIS A 71 13.74 6.43 8.05
C HIS A 71 15.21 6.64 7.64
N GLU A 72 16.01 7.26 8.49
CA GLU A 72 17.46 7.41 8.28
C GLU A 72 18.16 6.04 8.28
N LEU A 73 17.79 5.17 9.22
CA LEU A 73 18.29 3.79 9.28
C LEU A 73 17.91 2.98 8.05
N LEU A 74 16.70 3.18 7.50
CA LEU A 74 16.28 2.56 6.25
C LEU A 74 17.17 2.99 5.07
N GLN A 75 17.42 4.30 4.92
CA GLN A 75 18.29 4.81 3.86
C GLN A 75 19.70 4.23 3.99
N GLU A 76 20.29 4.31 5.20
CA GLU A 76 21.63 3.78 5.48
C GLU A 76 21.73 2.28 5.17
N SER A 77 20.74 1.49 5.62
CA SER A 77 20.70 0.05 5.37
C SER A 77 20.69 -0.28 3.88
N ILE A 78 19.93 0.48 3.07
CA ILE A 78 19.84 0.23 1.63
C ILE A 78 21.11 0.70 0.92
N ALA A 79 21.62 1.90 1.23
CA ALA A 79 22.85 2.43 0.65
C ALA A 79 24.07 1.52 0.91
N ASN A 80 24.10 0.82 2.04
CA ASN A 80 25.16 -0.13 2.38
C ASN A 80 25.12 -1.46 1.60
N ARG A 81 23.97 -1.82 1.00
CA ARG A 81 23.73 -3.17 0.45
C ARG A 81 23.39 -3.17 -1.03
N TYR A 82 22.91 -2.05 -1.56
CA TYR A 82 22.44 -1.93 -2.93
C TYR A 82 23.28 -0.93 -3.73
N PRO A 83 23.36 -1.09 -5.07
CA PRO A 83 24.08 -0.16 -5.94
C PRO A 83 23.31 1.15 -6.23
N VAL A 84 22.27 1.44 -5.45
CA VAL A 84 21.36 2.59 -5.58
C VAL A 84 21.04 3.14 -4.19
N THR A 85 20.68 4.42 -4.12
CA THR A 85 20.21 5.09 -2.89
C THR A 85 18.71 5.37 -2.96
N LEU A 86 18.08 5.67 -1.83
CA LEU A 86 16.66 5.97 -1.72
C LEU A 86 16.44 7.40 -1.21
N SER A 87 15.56 8.13 -1.89
CA SER A 87 14.93 9.33 -1.33
C SER A 87 13.58 8.97 -0.72
N LEU A 88 13.31 9.52 0.46
CA LEU A 88 12.12 9.30 1.28
C LEU A 88 11.36 10.62 1.48
N GLY A 89 10.08 10.60 1.14
CA GLY A 89 9.15 11.70 1.35
C GLY A 89 8.09 11.27 2.35
N ILE A 90 7.92 12.00 3.45
CA ILE A 90 6.95 11.66 4.50
C ILE A 90 5.80 12.67 4.45
N GLY A 91 4.57 12.14 4.42
CA GLY A 91 3.35 12.93 4.45
C GLY A 91 2.36 12.34 5.44
N VAL A 92 1.66 13.23 6.14
CA VAL A 92 0.62 12.89 7.11
C VAL A 92 -0.64 13.67 6.77
N ASP A 93 -1.76 12.99 6.64
CA ASP A 93 -3.07 13.60 6.43
C ASP A 93 -4.19 12.60 6.78
N ARG A 94 -5.42 13.11 6.96
CA ARG A 94 -6.60 12.26 7.17
C ARG A 94 -7.00 11.52 5.89
N SER A 95 -6.70 12.11 4.73
CA SER A 95 -6.86 11.48 3.44
C SER A 95 -5.53 10.83 2.99
N PRO A 96 -5.49 9.50 2.78
CA PRO A 96 -4.30 8.81 2.28
C PRO A 96 -3.76 9.41 0.96
N ALA A 97 -4.64 9.82 0.03
CA ALA A 97 -4.23 10.49 -1.19
C ALA A 97 -3.48 11.80 -0.92
N VAL A 98 -3.99 12.64 -0.01
CA VAL A 98 -3.34 13.90 0.36
C VAL A 98 -2.02 13.66 1.10
N ALA A 99 -1.95 12.64 1.96
CA ALA A 99 -0.71 12.25 2.62
C ALA A 99 0.37 11.88 1.59
N LEU A 100 0.03 11.06 0.58
CA LEU A 100 0.95 10.70 -0.50
C LEU A 100 1.31 11.88 -1.40
N GLU A 101 0.37 12.78 -1.70
CA GLU A 101 0.63 14.02 -2.45
C GLU A 101 1.64 14.91 -1.72
N ARG A 102 1.49 15.09 -0.40
CA ARG A 102 2.46 15.83 0.42
C ARG A 102 3.84 15.16 0.41
N ALA A 103 3.91 13.84 0.57
CA ALA A 103 5.15 13.08 0.49
C ALA A 103 5.84 13.27 -0.87
N THR A 104 5.06 13.24 -1.94
CA THR A 104 5.52 13.41 -3.33
C THR A 104 6.06 14.82 -3.57
N ASP A 105 5.29 15.84 -3.22
CA ASP A 105 5.66 17.26 -3.33
C ASP A 105 6.99 17.55 -2.65
N ARG A 106 7.21 16.97 -1.47
CA ARG A 106 8.42 17.17 -0.67
C ARG A 106 9.68 16.70 -1.38
N ILE A 107 9.64 15.55 -2.06
CA ILE A 107 10.77 15.06 -2.86
C ILE A 107 10.92 15.88 -4.14
N GLN A 108 9.81 16.14 -4.85
CA GLN A 108 9.83 16.85 -6.13
C GLN A 108 10.37 18.28 -6.02
N ARG A 109 10.14 18.96 -4.89
CA ARG A 109 10.70 20.30 -4.61
C ARG A 109 12.22 20.30 -4.48
N VAL A 110 12.84 19.17 -4.12
CA VAL A 110 14.30 19.08 -4.02
C VAL A 110 14.93 18.90 -5.41
N GLY A 111 14.30 18.11 -6.28
CA GLY A 111 14.78 17.95 -7.65
C GLY A 111 14.20 16.73 -8.37
N SER A 112 14.58 16.61 -9.65
CA SER A 112 14.16 15.50 -10.52
C SER A 112 14.59 14.14 -9.96
N ALA A 113 13.77 13.11 -10.20
CA ALA A 113 14.12 11.72 -9.91
C ALA A 113 15.33 11.21 -10.73
N GLN A 114 15.70 11.92 -11.80
CA GLN A 114 16.84 11.61 -12.67
C GLN A 114 18.02 12.58 -12.50
N ASP A 115 18.00 13.41 -11.45
CA ASP A 115 19.13 14.25 -11.11
C ASP A 115 20.21 13.40 -10.41
N GLY A 116 21.42 13.33 -10.99
CA GLY A 116 22.52 12.53 -10.46
C GLY A 116 23.14 13.08 -9.17
N ASP A 117 22.91 14.37 -8.89
CA ASP A 117 23.37 15.05 -7.68
C ASP A 117 22.35 14.97 -6.54
N ARG A 118 21.08 14.65 -6.85
CA ARG A 118 20.03 14.46 -5.84
C ARG A 118 20.09 13.04 -5.28
N ARG A 119 20.55 12.91 -4.04
CA ARG A 119 20.70 11.62 -3.35
C ARG A 119 20.16 11.70 -1.93
N GLU A 120 19.54 10.60 -1.49
CA GLU A 120 19.18 10.35 -0.09
C GLU A 120 18.36 11.48 0.55
N VAL A 121 17.46 12.09 -0.22
CA VAL A 121 16.58 13.14 0.31
C VAL A 121 15.67 12.52 1.37
N LEU A 122 15.66 13.06 2.58
CA LEU A 122 14.68 12.71 3.62
C LEU A 122 13.88 13.94 4.02
N SER A 123 12.68 14.07 3.45
CA SER A 123 11.87 15.29 3.57
C SER A 123 10.48 14.99 4.10
N GLY A 124 10.07 15.71 5.14
CA GLY A 124 8.79 15.50 5.83
C GLY A 124 8.94 15.41 7.33
N GLU A 125 7.78 15.49 7.98
CA GLU A 125 7.63 15.31 9.43
C GLU A 125 6.75 14.08 9.63
N THR A 126 7.11 13.27 10.62
CA THR A 126 6.32 12.11 11.05
C THR A 126 5.16 12.57 11.93
N LEU A 127 4.14 11.72 12.05
CA LEU A 127 3.03 11.90 12.96
C LEU A 127 3.55 11.82 14.40
N PRO A 128 3.48 12.91 15.20
CA PRO A 128 3.96 12.88 16.57
C PRO A 128 3.18 11.87 17.42
N ASP A 129 3.86 11.16 18.33
CA ASP A 129 3.21 10.18 19.21
C ASP A 129 2.05 10.77 20.03
N ALA A 130 2.15 12.04 20.41
CA ALA A 130 1.10 12.75 21.13
C ALA A 130 -0.19 12.95 20.32
N ASP A 131 -0.10 12.89 18.99
CA ASP A 131 -1.21 13.07 18.06
C ASP A 131 -1.74 11.73 17.50
N ARG A 132 -1.13 10.60 17.90
CA ARG A 132 -1.54 9.26 17.49
C ARG A 132 -2.77 8.79 18.26
N THR A 133 -3.63 8.04 17.58
CA THR A 133 -4.85 7.46 18.14
C THR A 133 -4.99 5.99 17.76
N GLY A 134 -5.82 5.26 18.51
CA GLY A 134 -6.19 3.87 18.17
C GLY A 134 -6.97 3.73 16.85
N THR A 135 -7.30 4.84 16.18
CA THR A 135 -8.11 4.85 14.95
C THR A 135 -7.43 5.60 13.80
N ASP A 136 -6.10 5.74 13.85
CA ASP A 136 -5.33 6.50 12.86
C ASP A 136 -5.38 5.88 11.46
N LEU A 137 -5.52 4.56 11.38
CA LEU A 137 -5.52 3.82 10.12
C LEU A 137 -6.80 3.01 9.95
N GLN A 138 -7.42 3.14 8.79
CA GLN A 138 -8.42 2.22 8.29
C GLN A 138 -7.83 1.49 7.07
N ILE A 139 -7.83 0.16 7.13
CA ILE A 139 -7.38 -0.72 6.06
C ILE A 139 -8.56 -1.58 5.62
N ALA A 140 -8.82 -1.57 4.33
CA ALA A 140 -9.80 -2.43 3.68
C ALA A 140 -9.08 -3.54 2.91
N HIS A 141 -9.45 -4.78 3.16
CA HIS A 141 -8.91 -5.96 2.48
C HIS A 141 -10.00 -6.53 1.58
N PHE A 142 -9.85 -6.33 0.28
CA PHE A 142 -10.76 -6.85 -0.75
C PHE A 142 -10.29 -8.20 -1.30
N ASP A 143 -11.27 -9.03 -1.66
CA ASP A 143 -11.10 -10.37 -2.22
C ASP A 143 -12.19 -10.62 -3.27
N VAL A 144 -11.82 -11.29 -4.37
CA VAL A 144 -12.77 -11.64 -5.43
C VAL A 144 -13.60 -12.86 -5.01
N ASN A 145 -14.92 -12.78 -5.19
CA ASN A 145 -15.81 -13.89 -4.85
C ASN A 145 -15.59 -15.11 -5.76
N ASP A 146 -15.18 -16.22 -5.16
CA ASP A 146 -14.97 -17.52 -5.83
C ASP A 146 -14.04 -17.42 -7.06
N ALA A 147 -12.93 -16.68 -6.92
CA ALA A 147 -11.98 -16.49 -8.02
C ALA A 147 -11.49 -17.82 -8.61
N THR A 148 -11.30 -18.83 -7.76
CA THR A 148 -10.90 -20.18 -8.18
C THR A 148 -11.96 -20.83 -9.07
N GLY A 149 -13.22 -20.90 -8.61
CA GLY A 149 -14.28 -21.57 -9.35
C GLY A 149 -14.75 -20.80 -10.58
N LYS A 150 -14.72 -19.46 -10.55
CA LYS A 150 -15.13 -18.59 -11.65
C LYS A 150 -14.05 -18.44 -12.72
N TYR A 151 -12.79 -18.30 -12.32
CA TYR A 151 -11.70 -17.93 -13.23
C TYR A 151 -10.60 -18.99 -13.28
N THR A 152 -9.92 -19.29 -12.17
CA THR A 152 -8.71 -20.15 -12.18
C THR A 152 -8.95 -21.54 -12.77
N ASP A 153 -10.07 -22.18 -12.46
CA ASP A 153 -10.39 -23.53 -12.93
C ASP A 153 -11.03 -23.56 -14.33
N ARG A 154 -11.34 -22.38 -14.91
CA ARG A 154 -12.12 -22.26 -16.17
C ARG A 154 -11.38 -21.54 -17.29
N LEU A 155 -10.51 -20.61 -16.94
CA LEU A 155 -9.75 -19.78 -17.85
C LEU A 155 -8.27 -20.18 -17.83
N ASN A 156 -7.52 -19.74 -18.83
CA ASN A 156 -6.06 -19.84 -18.74
C ASN A 156 -5.52 -18.72 -17.84
N GLU A 157 -4.33 -18.92 -17.28
CA GLU A 157 -3.72 -17.99 -16.32
C GLU A 157 -3.72 -16.54 -16.79
N PHE A 158 -3.44 -16.28 -18.07
CA PHE A 158 -3.36 -14.91 -18.58
C PHE A 158 -4.74 -14.26 -18.73
N ASP A 159 -5.77 -15.03 -19.06
CA ASP A 159 -7.15 -14.54 -19.11
C ASP A 159 -7.67 -14.26 -17.68
N THR A 160 -7.37 -15.13 -16.71
CA THR A 160 -7.65 -14.88 -15.28
C THR A 160 -6.96 -13.59 -14.82
N PHE A 161 -5.69 -13.43 -15.16
CA PHE A 161 -4.91 -12.24 -14.84
C PHE A 161 -5.55 -10.96 -15.42
N ILE A 162 -5.95 -10.96 -16.70
CA ILE A 162 -6.62 -9.81 -17.34
C ILE A 162 -7.89 -9.42 -16.58
N HIS A 163 -8.73 -10.39 -16.21
CA HIS A 163 -9.98 -10.12 -15.49
C HIS A 163 -9.73 -9.54 -14.09
N ILE A 164 -8.79 -10.10 -13.33
CA ILE A 164 -8.44 -9.60 -12.00
C ILE A 164 -7.88 -8.17 -12.09
N GLU A 165 -6.99 -7.90 -13.05
CA GLU A 165 -6.41 -6.57 -13.25
C GLU A 165 -7.45 -5.53 -13.66
N GLN A 166 -8.49 -5.90 -14.43
CA GLN A 166 -9.58 -5.00 -14.77
C GLN A 166 -10.41 -4.61 -13.55
N GLY A 167 -10.79 -5.58 -12.71
CA GLY A 167 -11.49 -5.32 -11.45
C GLY A 167 -10.66 -4.46 -10.50
N TYR A 168 -9.37 -4.75 -10.39
CA TYR A 168 -8.43 -3.94 -9.61
C TYR A 168 -8.34 -2.51 -10.13
N ALA A 169 -8.17 -2.31 -11.44
CA ALA A 169 -8.06 -0.98 -12.04
C ALA A 169 -9.33 -0.15 -11.83
N SER A 170 -10.52 -0.78 -11.92
CA SER A 170 -11.80 -0.16 -11.61
C SER A 170 -11.86 0.28 -10.14
N LEU A 171 -11.58 -0.63 -9.20
CA LEU A 171 -11.62 -0.35 -7.76
C LEU A 171 -10.64 0.76 -7.37
N MET A 172 -9.40 0.68 -7.85
CA MET A 172 -8.35 1.65 -7.56
C MET A 172 -8.74 3.05 -8.04
N ARG A 173 -9.33 3.17 -9.23
CA ARG A 173 -9.78 4.45 -9.77
C ARG A 173 -10.93 5.01 -8.96
N HIS A 174 -11.97 4.20 -8.72
CA HIS A 174 -13.17 4.61 -8.00
C HIS A 174 -12.84 5.09 -6.58
N LEU A 175 -12.14 4.27 -5.79
CA LEU A 175 -11.76 4.61 -4.42
C LEU A 175 -10.83 5.83 -4.34
N ARG A 176 -9.95 6.03 -5.33
CA ARG A 176 -9.08 7.21 -5.39
C ARG A 176 -9.88 8.47 -5.68
N GLU A 177 -10.76 8.45 -6.68
CA GLU A 177 -11.48 9.62 -7.16
C GLU A 177 -12.59 10.07 -6.20
N GLU A 178 -13.38 9.12 -5.69
CA GLU A 178 -14.53 9.44 -4.83
C GLU A 178 -14.13 9.67 -3.37
N HIS A 179 -13.05 9.03 -2.91
CA HIS A 179 -12.74 8.95 -1.49
C HIS A 179 -11.30 9.33 -1.14
N GLY A 180 -10.40 9.48 -2.10
CA GLY A 180 -8.98 9.76 -1.80
C GLY A 180 -8.28 8.59 -1.08
N ALA A 181 -8.75 7.37 -1.29
CA ALA A 181 -8.09 6.16 -0.83
C ALA A 181 -6.98 5.73 -1.80
N LEU A 182 -6.11 4.82 -1.34
CA LEU A 182 -5.04 4.22 -2.13
C LEU A 182 -5.17 2.70 -2.09
N SER A 183 -5.33 2.07 -3.25
CA SER A 183 -5.50 0.62 -3.38
C SER A 183 -4.26 -0.01 -3.99
N PHE A 184 -3.84 -1.16 -3.45
CA PHE A 184 -2.62 -1.85 -3.83
C PHE A 184 -2.90 -3.35 -4.03
N PHE A 185 -2.52 -3.86 -5.19
CA PHE A 185 -2.52 -5.31 -5.44
C PHE A 185 -1.46 -6.01 -4.58
N VAL A 186 -1.83 -7.09 -3.91
CA VAL A 186 -0.94 -7.85 -3.00
C VAL A 186 -0.75 -9.31 -3.39
N GLY A 187 -1.30 -9.74 -4.53
CA GLY A 187 -1.13 -11.08 -5.08
C GLY A 187 -2.42 -11.89 -5.13
N GLY A 188 -2.49 -12.80 -6.10
CA GLY A 188 -3.68 -13.61 -6.35
C GLY A 188 -4.85 -12.74 -6.76
N ASP A 189 -5.88 -12.73 -5.94
CA ASP A 189 -7.16 -12.02 -6.08
C ASP A 189 -7.38 -10.97 -4.96
N ASN A 190 -6.31 -10.58 -4.26
CA ASN A 190 -6.37 -9.72 -3.08
C ASN A 190 -5.92 -8.28 -3.38
N ILE A 191 -6.67 -7.30 -2.87
CA ILE A 191 -6.33 -5.88 -2.90
C ILE A 191 -6.40 -5.33 -1.49
N ILE A 192 -5.38 -4.59 -1.08
CA ILE A 192 -5.37 -3.86 0.19
C ILE A 192 -5.51 -2.37 -0.12
N SER A 193 -6.49 -1.72 0.49
CA SER A 193 -6.69 -0.28 0.39
C SER A 193 -6.46 0.40 1.72
N VAL A 194 -5.69 1.49 1.70
CA VAL A 194 -5.58 2.44 2.81
C VAL A 194 -6.62 3.51 2.56
N THR A 195 -7.59 3.64 3.46
CA THR A 195 -8.78 4.47 3.26
C THR A 195 -8.86 5.57 4.32
N PRO A 196 -9.55 6.70 4.02
CA PRO A 196 -10.16 7.50 5.08
C PRO A 196 -11.21 6.69 5.83
N ASP A 197 -11.90 7.32 6.78
CA ASP A 197 -13.02 6.74 7.55
C ASP A 197 -14.26 6.55 6.65
N LEU A 198 -14.30 5.45 5.88
CA LEU A 198 -15.41 5.12 4.99
C LEU A 198 -16.53 4.38 5.73
N THR A 199 -17.76 4.51 5.22
CA THR A 199 -18.94 3.80 5.72
C THR A 199 -19.19 2.51 4.96
N GLU A 200 -20.04 1.63 5.51
CA GLU A 200 -20.48 0.42 4.82
C GLU A 200 -21.12 0.74 3.45
N ASP A 201 -21.99 1.75 3.37
CA ASP A 201 -22.64 2.15 2.12
C ASP A 201 -21.61 2.59 1.07
N GLN A 202 -20.56 3.31 1.46
CA GLN A 202 -19.48 3.71 0.54
C GLN A 202 -18.70 2.50 0.00
N TYR A 203 -18.45 1.48 0.82
CA TYR A 203 -17.86 0.23 0.34
C TYR A 203 -18.79 -0.53 -0.59
N ARG A 204 -20.10 -0.57 -0.30
CA ARG A 204 -21.09 -1.20 -1.18
C ARG A 204 -21.15 -0.50 -2.53
N ASP A 205 -21.19 0.84 -2.55
CA ASP A 205 -21.18 1.63 -3.77
C ASP A 205 -19.92 1.34 -4.62
N ALA A 206 -18.75 1.22 -3.99
CA ALA A 206 -17.51 0.87 -4.68
C ALA A 206 -17.53 -0.55 -5.25
N ILE A 207 -18.11 -1.53 -4.54
CA ILE A 207 -18.22 -2.91 -5.00
C ILE A 207 -19.21 -3.00 -6.17
N ASP A 208 -20.38 -2.37 -6.05
CA ASP A 208 -21.40 -2.32 -7.10
C ASP A 208 -20.84 -1.65 -8.37
N HIS A 209 -20.00 -0.61 -8.22
CA HIS A 209 -19.31 0.03 -9.33
C HIS A 209 -18.37 -0.92 -10.07
N VAL A 210 -17.55 -1.68 -9.33
CA VAL A 210 -16.61 -2.65 -9.92
C VAL A 210 -17.34 -3.80 -10.61
N GLU A 211 -18.42 -4.30 -10.00
CA GLU A 211 -19.25 -5.34 -10.62
C GLU A 211 -19.85 -4.83 -11.94
N ALA A 212 -20.37 -3.60 -11.96
CA ALA A 212 -20.94 -3.00 -13.16
C ALA A 212 -19.91 -2.68 -14.26
N GLU A 213 -18.70 -2.24 -13.92
CA GLU A 213 -17.66 -1.87 -14.89
C GLU A 213 -16.87 -3.08 -15.41
N ALA A 214 -16.55 -4.04 -14.53
CA ALA A 214 -15.57 -5.08 -14.80
C ALA A 214 -16.11 -6.52 -14.68
N ASP A 215 -17.37 -6.72 -14.28
CA ASP A 215 -17.97 -8.05 -14.04
C ASP A 215 -17.17 -8.85 -12.99
N VAL A 216 -16.67 -8.14 -11.96
CA VAL A 216 -15.92 -8.71 -10.84
C VAL A 216 -16.67 -8.46 -9.54
N GLU A 217 -17.18 -9.52 -8.94
CA GLU A 217 -17.81 -9.49 -7.63
C GLU A 217 -16.74 -9.48 -6.53
N LEU A 218 -16.79 -8.48 -5.66
CA LEU A 218 -15.87 -8.32 -4.54
C LEU A 218 -16.57 -8.53 -3.20
N LYS A 219 -15.77 -8.82 -2.18
CA LYS A 219 -16.11 -8.64 -0.76
C LYS A 219 -14.95 -7.94 -0.07
N VAL A 220 -15.22 -7.32 1.08
CA VAL A 220 -14.24 -6.54 1.82
C VAL A 220 -14.38 -6.75 3.33
N GLY A 221 -13.24 -6.97 3.98
CA GLY A 221 -13.10 -6.85 5.43
C GLY A 221 -12.40 -5.54 5.77
N VAL A 222 -12.89 -4.82 6.79
CA VAL A 222 -12.38 -3.49 7.16
C VAL A 222 -11.85 -3.51 8.59
N GLY A 223 -10.61 -3.08 8.79
CA GLY A 223 -9.98 -3.00 10.09
C GLY A 223 -9.49 -1.60 10.40
N THR A 224 -9.57 -1.21 11.67
CA THR A 224 -9.11 0.10 12.16
C THR A 224 -8.15 -0.09 13.33
N ALA A 225 -7.02 0.60 13.32
CA ALA A 225 -6.03 0.53 14.40
C ALA A 225 -5.08 1.74 14.42
N SER A 226 -4.07 1.68 15.30
CA SER A 226 -3.01 2.68 15.44
C SER A 226 -1.83 2.49 14.47
N ASN A 227 -1.70 1.30 13.88
CA ASN A 227 -0.64 0.89 12.95
C ASN A 227 -1.20 -0.03 11.85
N ALA A 228 -0.42 -0.24 10.79
CA ALA A 228 -0.88 -0.96 9.61
C ALA A 228 -1.02 -2.47 9.84
N HIS A 229 -0.15 -3.05 10.69
CA HIS A 229 -0.21 -4.45 11.05
C HIS A 229 -1.53 -4.82 11.73
N GLU A 230 -1.90 -4.11 12.80
CA GLU A 230 -3.14 -4.35 13.54
C GLU A 230 -4.38 -4.10 12.68
N ALA A 231 -4.43 -2.97 11.96
CA ALA A 231 -5.56 -2.64 11.10
C ALA A 231 -5.73 -3.67 9.98
N GLY A 232 -4.63 -4.07 9.34
CA GLY A 232 -4.65 -5.09 8.28
C GLY A 232 -5.00 -6.49 8.79
N PHE A 233 -4.53 -6.85 9.99
CA PHE A 233 -4.87 -8.12 10.61
C PHE A 233 -6.34 -8.19 11.00
N ALA A 234 -6.90 -7.11 11.53
CA ALA A 234 -8.32 -6.96 11.82
C ALA A 234 -9.17 -7.04 10.53
N ALA A 235 -8.76 -6.33 9.47
CA ALA A 235 -9.40 -6.38 8.16
C ALA A 235 -9.45 -7.81 7.59
N LYS A 236 -8.36 -8.56 7.75
CA LYS A 236 -8.30 -9.96 7.32
C LYS A 236 -9.25 -10.87 8.10
N HIS A 237 -9.42 -10.67 9.40
CA HIS A 237 -10.40 -11.44 10.19
C HIS A 237 -11.83 -11.11 9.75
N ALA A 238 -12.15 -9.84 9.56
CA ALA A 238 -13.46 -9.42 9.05
C ALA A 238 -13.76 -10.02 7.67
N LEU A 239 -12.74 -10.17 6.82
CA LEU A 239 -12.89 -10.83 5.52
C LEU A 239 -13.20 -12.34 5.64
N GLU A 240 -12.67 -13.02 6.66
CA GLU A 240 -13.06 -14.41 6.95
C GLU A 240 -14.51 -14.48 7.49
N ASP A 241 -14.97 -13.48 8.25
CA ASP A 241 -16.37 -13.34 8.65
C ASP A 241 -17.29 -13.18 7.43
N CYS A 242 -16.90 -12.37 6.42
CA CYS A 242 -17.62 -12.28 5.15
C CYS A 242 -17.83 -13.66 4.52
N ARG A 243 -16.77 -14.48 4.47
CA ARG A 243 -16.81 -15.84 3.91
C ARG A 243 -17.72 -16.77 4.70
N HIS A 244 -17.67 -16.71 6.03
CA HIS A 244 -18.47 -17.55 6.89
C HIS A 244 -19.97 -17.18 6.86
N ARG A 245 -20.27 -15.88 6.85
CA ARG A 245 -21.65 -15.35 6.95
C ARG A 245 -22.31 -15.12 5.59
N GLY A 246 -21.55 -15.11 4.51
CA GLY A 246 -22.04 -14.76 3.18
C GLY A 246 -22.36 -13.28 3.03
N THR A 247 -21.68 -12.42 3.79
CA THR A 247 -21.80 -10.96 3.73
C THR A 247 -20.75 -10.37 2.79
N THR A 248 -21.04 -9.17 2.27
CA THR A 248 -20.18 -8.48 1.30
C THR A 248 -19.18 -7.53 1.97
N VAL A 249 -19.61 -6.87 3.05
CA VAL A 249 -18.83 -5.89 3.80
C VAL A 249 -18.93 -6.26 5.27
N GLU A 250 -17.79 -6.41 5.94
CA GLU A 250 -17.72 -6.61 7.38
C GLU A 250 -16.65 -5.67 7.96
N TYR A 251 -16.98 -5.05 9.09
CA TYR A 251 -16.01 -4.33 9.90
C TYR A 251 -15.53 -5.26 11.00
N ALA A 252 -14.23 -5.24 11.28
CA ALA A 252 -13.72 -5.88 12.47
C ALA A 252 -14.40 -5.27 13.68
N ASP A 253 -14.96 -6.12 14.54
CA ASP A 253 -15.46 -5.69 15.84
C ASP A 253 -14.31 -4.95 16.55
N ALA A 254 -14.59 -3.75 17.09
CA ALA A 254 -13.62 -3.04 17.90
C ALA A 254 -13.15 -4.00 19.00
N ALA A 255 -11.89 -4.44 18.93
CA ALA A 255 -11.39 -5.47 19.81
C ALA A 255 -11.73 -5.09 21.26
N VAL A 256 -12.53 -5.93 21.90
CA VAL A 256 -12.59 -6.00 23.36
C VAL A 256 -11.13 -6.13 23.78
N GLU A 257 -10.65 -5.20 24.60
CA GLU A 257 -9.33 -5.26 25.24
C GLU A 257 -9.08 -6.72 25.61
N THR A 258 -8.12 -7.35 24.94
CA THR A 258 -7.65 -8.64 25.35
C THR A 258 -7.04 -8.40 26.73
N ALA A 259 -7.76 -8.85 27.76
CA ALA A 259 -7.25 -8.86 29.11
C ALA A 259 -5.92 -9.61 29.08
N ASP A 260 -4.86 -8.92 29.48
CA ASP A 260 -3.56 -9.50 29.82
C ASP A 260 -3.78 -10.78 30.65
N ASP A 261 -3.28 -11.91 30.15
CA ASP A 261 -2.97 -13.12 30.91
C ASP A 261 -1.45 -13.38 30.81
#